data_AF-A0A418KSL3-F1
#
_entry.id   AF-A0A418KSL3-F1
#
_cell.length_a   1.000
_cell.length_b   1.000
_cell.length_c   1.000
_cell.angle_alpha   90.00
_cell.angle_beta   90.00
_cell.angle_gamma   90.00
#
_symmetry.space_group_name_H-M   'P 1'
#
loop_
_entity.id
_entity.type
_entity.pdbx_description
1 polymer ?
#
loop_
_entity_poly.entity_id
_entity_poly.type
_entity_poly.pdbx_seq_one_letter_code
_entity_poly.pdbx_strand_id
1 'polypeptide(L)'
;MTRIDGTVAIVTGGNRDLGKVLVDELFARGAAKVYAAARDPRTVTDPRAMPLAVDVRVLVNNGGGHLLNVHSVLPWPAISGSYSAPKSSPADVVRLALDAVEAGAHEGLADDVSRRVKAGLSGELGALYPQLAAS
;
A
#
# COMPACT_ATOMS: atom_id res chain seq x y z
N MET A 1 7.02 9.99 -12.88
CA MET A 1 7.98 9.40 -11.92
C MET A 1 8.05 10.33 -10.73
N THR A 2 7.72 9.84 -9.52
CA THR A 2 7.62 10.67 -8.31
C THR A 2 8.71 10.23 -7.33
N ARG A 3 9.77 11.02 -7.13
CA ARG A 3 10.82 10.70 -6.16
C ARG A 3 10.34 10.97 -4.74
N ILE A 4 10.56 10.07 -3.78
CA ILE A 4 10.20 10.29 -2.37
C ILE A 4 11.29 11.04 -1.59
N ASP A 5 12.55 10.81 -1.90
CA ASP A 5 13.69 11.52 -1.28
C ASP A 5 13.55 13.04 -1.41
N GLY A 6 13.74 13.74 -0.28
CA GLY A 6 13.62 15.20 -0.18
C GLY A 6 12.18 15.75 -0.19
N THR A 7 11.15 14.90 -0.27
CA THR A 7 9.76 15.37 -0.41
C THR A 7 9.11 15.80 0.90
N VAL A 8 8.06 16.60 0.76
CA VAL A 8 7.08 16.85 1.81
C VAL A 8 5.85 16.01 1.50
N ALA A 9 5.50 15.10 2.40
CA ALA A 9 4.37 14.18 2.25
C ALA A 9 3.29 14.44 3.30
N ILE A 10 2.05 14.05 2.99
CA ILE A 10 0.92 14.04 3.92
C ILE A 10 0.29 12.65 3.94
N VAL A 11 0.11 12.10 5.14
CA VAL A 11 -0.50 10.79 5.35
C VAL A 11 -1.80 10.95 6.12
N THR A 12 -2.92 10.72 5.45
CA THR A 12 -4.24 10.72 6.10
C THR A 12 -4.43 9.43 6.89
N GLY A 13 -4.78 9.54 8.17
CA GLY A 13 -4.84 8.39 9.07
C GLY A 13 -3.46 7.92 9.56
N GLY A 14 -2.43 8.78 9.50
CA GLY A 14 -1.05 8.45 9.85
C GLY A 14 -0.79 8.06 11.32
N ASN A 15 -1.82 8.05 12.16
CA ASN A 15 -1.71 7.74 13.59
C ASN A 15 -1.80 6.23 13.93
N ARG A 16 -2.28 5.38 13.01
CA ARG A 16 -2.49 3.94 13.28
C ARG A 16 -2.32 3.05 12.05
N ASP A 17 -2.25 1.74 12.29
CA ASP A 17 -2.28 0.68 11.29
C ASP A 17 -1.31 0.94 10.12
N LEU A 18 -1.79 0.79 8.88
CA LEU A 18 -1.04 1.09 7.65
C LEU A 18 -0.55 2.53 7.59
N GLY A 19 -1.29 3.49 8.14
CA GLY A 19 -0.91 4.90 8.13
C GLY A 19 0.39 5.13 8.91
N LYS A 20 0.58 4.46 10.05
CA LYS A 20 1.83 4.52 10.82
C LYS A 20 3.00 3.95 10.04
N VAL A 21 2.79 2.80 9.42
CA VAL A 21 3.80 2.13 8.59
C VAL A 21 4.19 2.97 7.38
N LEU A 22 3.22 3.66 6.76
CA LEU A 22 3.47 4.59 5.66
C LEU A 22 4.34 5.78 6.10
N VAL A 23 4.08 6.34 7.28
CA VAL A 23 4.91 7.42 7.86
C VAL A 23 6.34 6.93 8.09
N ASP A 24 6.51 5.76 8.68
CA ASP A 24 7.83 5.14 8.92
C ASP A 24 8.62 4.96 7.62
N GLU A 25 7.98 4.40 6.60
CA GLU A 25 8.63 4.08 5.34
C GLU A 25 8.92 5.34 4.51
N LEU A 26 8.06 6.36 4.55
CA LEU A 26 8.35 7.66 3.92
C LEU A 26 9.64 8.29 4.48
N PHE A 27 9.81 8.26 5.81
CA PHE A 27 11.05 8.72 6.43
C PHE A 27 12.25 7.82 6.10
N ALA A 28 12.08 6.50 6.07
CA ALA A 28 13.13 5.57 5.69
C ALA A 28 13.64 5.81 4.25
N ARG A 29 12.75 6.32 3.38
CA ARG A 29 13.05 6.67 1.97
C ARG A 29 13.53 8.11 1.77
N GLY A 30 13.75 8.87 2.85
CA GLY A 30 14.35 10.20 2.77
C GLY A 30 13.34 11.34 2.58
N ALA A 31 12.04 11.14 2.84
CA ALA A 31 11.10 12.26 2.88
C ALA A 31 11.61 13.32 3.87
N ALA A 32 11.76 14.56 3.40
CA ALA A 32 12.25 15.68 4.22
C ALA A 32 11.26 16.04 5.34
N LYS A 33 9.95 15.81 5.10
CA LYS A 33 8.91 16.09 6.08
C LYS A 33 7.66 15.24 5.84
N VAL A 34 7.05 14.76 6.91
CA VAL A 34 5.77 14.03 6.86
C VAL A 34 4.75 14.68 7.80
N TYR A 35 3.61 15.08 7.25
CA TYR A 35 2.44 15.48 8.00
C TYR A 35 1.55 14.25 8.24
N ALA A 36 1.43 13.81 9.50
CA ALA A 36 0.54 12.72 9.86
C ALA A 36 -0.81 13.30 10.28
N ALA A 37 -1.82 13.12 9.44
CA ALA A 37 -3.16 13.62 9.71
C ALA A 37 -4.00 12.60 10.48
N ALA A 38 -4.73 13.08 11.49
CA ALA A 38 -5.65 12.28 12.29
C ALA A 38 -6.83 13.16 12.75
N ARG A 39 -7.97 12.53 13.04
CA ARG A 39 -9.15 13.24 13.60
C ARG A 39 -8.83 13.92 14.92
N ASP A 40 -8.05 13.26 15.78
CA ASP A 40 -7.45 13.86 16.97
C ASP A 40 -5.92 13.85 16.80
N PRO A 41 -5.29 15.00 16.52
CA PRO A 41 -3.84 15.10 16.30
C PRO A 41 -3.01 14.61 17.50
N ARG A 42 -3.56 14.65 18.72
CA ARG A 42 -2.85 14.18 19.92
C ARG A 42 -2.60 12.67 19.91
N THR A 43 -3.27 11.95 19.02
CA THR A 43 -3.07 10.50 18.83
C THR A 43 -1.90 10.17 17.91
N VAL A 44 -1.27 11.17 17.26
CA VAL A 44 -0.02 10.98 16.51
C VAL A 44 1.12 10.90 17.52
N THR A 45 1.77 9.75 17.61
CA THR A 45 2.83 9.50 18.60
C THR A 45 4.23 9.44 18.00
N ASP A 46 4.37 9.46 16.66
CA ASP A 46 5.70 9.47 16.03
C ASP A 46 6.34 10.85 16.21
N PRO A 47 7.50 10.96 16.89
CA PRO A 47 8.13 12.25 17.17
C PRO A 47 8.72 12.94 15.94
N ARG A 48 8.92 12.23 14.82
CA ARG A 48 9.42 12.79 13.55
C ARG A 48 8.29 13.40 12.72
N ALA A 49 7.07 12.92 12.89
CA ALA A 49 5.91 13.37 12.12
C ALA A 49 5.30 14.64 12.73
N MET A 50 4.83 15.56 11.88
CA MET A 50 4.04 16.71 12.34
C MET A 50 2.55 16.32 12.41
N PRO A 51 1.92 16.37 13.59
CA PRO A 51 0.49 16.10 13.72
C PRO A 51 -0.34 17.16 12.98
N LEU A 52 -1.35 16.72 12.23
CA LEU A 52 -2.20 17.62 11.46
C LEU A 52 -3.69 17.26 11.64
N ALA A 53 -4.50 18.25 12.04
CA ALA A 53 -5.95 18.11 12.02
C ALA A 53 -6.46 18.40 10.60
N VAL A 54 -6.65 17.36 9.78
CA VAL A 54 -7.18 17.52 8.41
C VAL A 54 -8.22 16.44 8.12
N ASP A 55 -9.31 16.87 7.47
CA ASP A 55 -10.33 16.01 6.85
C ASP A 55 -9.95 15.74 5.39
N VAL A 56 -10.04 14.48 4.96
CA VAL A 56 -9.76 14.02 3.58
C VAL A 56 -10.50 14.85 2.52
N ARG A 57 -11.71 15.32 2.82
CA ARG A 57 -12.53 16.12 1.88
C ARG A 57 -11.87 17.43 1.45
N VAL A 58 -10.98 17.99 2.26
CA VAL A 58 -10.26 19.22 1.95
C VAL A 58 -9.09 18.98 0.99
N LEU A 59 -8.50 17.78 1.01
CA LEU A 59 -7.34 17.42 0.18
C LEU A 59 -7.70 17.15 -1.29
N VAL A 60 -8.83 16.48 -1.54
CA VAL A 60 -9.25 16.10 -2.91
C VAL A 60 -9.47 17.32 -3.81
N ASN A 61 -9.83 18.48 -3.25
CA ASN A 61 -10.07 19.70 -4.00
C ASN A 61 -8.80 20.48 -4.41
N ASN A 62 -7.62 20.12 -3.90
CA ASN A 62 -6.36 20.84 -4.16
C ASN A 62 -5.49 20.21 -5.26
N GLY A 63 -5.96 19.18 -5.97
CA GLY A 63 -5.27 18.61 -7.13
C GLY A 63 -3.93 17.91 -6.86
N GLY A 64 -3.51 17.78 -5.59
CA GLY A 64 -2.29 17.09 -5.19
C GLY A 64 -2.58 15.69 -4.66
N GLY A 65 -1.99 14.66 -5.29
CA GLY A 65 -2.05 13.27 -4.82
C GLY A 65 -1.70 12.25 -5.90
N HIS A 66 -1.21 11.07 -5.50
CA HIS A 66 -1.01 9.93 -6.39
C HIS A 66 -2.05 8.85 -6.06
N LEU A 67 -2.86 8.45 -7.04
CA LEU A 67 -3.78 7.33 -6.90
C LEU A 67 -3.06 6.05 -7.29
N LEU A 68 -2.90 5.14 -6.34
CA LEU A 68 -2.34 3.82 -6.56
C LEU A 68 -3.36 2.75 -6.17
N ASN A 69 -3.66 1.85 -7.10
CA ASN A 69 -4.43 0.66 -6.77
C ASN A 69 -3.49 -0.44 -6.27
N VAL A 70 -3.79 -1.01 -5.10
CA VAL A 70 -3.00 -2.08 -4.49
C VAL A 70 -3.87 -3.33 -4.38
N HIS A 71 -3.49 -4.37 -5.12
CA HIS A 71 -4.21 -5.64 -5.10
C HIS A 71 -3.53 -6.63 -4.15
N SER A 72 -4.33 -7.25 -3.28
CA SER A 72 -3.97 -8.49 -2.58
C SER A 72 -5.08 -9.49 -2.78
N VAL A 73 -4.72 -10.72 -3.15
CA VAL A 73 -5.66 -11.76 -3.59
C VAL A 73 -6.53 -12.32 -2.46
N LEU A 74 -6.26 -12.05 -1.17
CA LEU A 74 -6.97 -12.68 -0.03
C LEU A 74 -7.33 -11.74 1.14
N PRO A 75 -8.34 -10.86 1.01
CA PRO A 75 -8.75 -9.92 2.08
C PRO A 75 -9.72 -10.48 3.13
N TRP A 76 -10.27 -11.70 3.00
CA TRP A 76 -11.29 -12.27 3.92
C TRP A 76 -10.72 -13.42 4.80
N PRO A 77 -11.15 -13.59 6.07
CA PRO A 77 -10.74 -14.74 6.91
C PRO A 77 -11.46 -16.03 6.48
N ALA A 78 -10.75 -17.01 5.92
CA ALA A 78 -11.32 -18.30 5.54
C ALA A 78 -12.04 -18.97 6.71
N ILE A 79 -13.38 -19.02 6.66
CA ILE A 79 -14.18 -19.77 7.61
C ILE A 79 -14.31 -21.18 7.01
N SER A 80 -13.55 -22.11 7.57
CA SER A 80 -13.46 -23.55 7.26
C SER A 80 -12.82 -23.96 5.93
N GLY A 81 -11.74 -24.74 6.02
CA GLY A 81 -11.24 -25.60 4.93
C GLY A 81 -10.07 -25.05 4.08
N SER A 82 -8.87 -25.58 4.34
CA SER A 82 -7.83 -25.92 3.35
C SER A 82 -6.97 -24.84 2.68
N TYR A 83 -7.03 -23.55 3.04
CA TYR A 83 -6.07 -22.57 2.50
C TYR A 83 -5.64 -21.52 3.53
N SER A 84 -4.46 -21.73 4.12
CA SER A 84 -3.78 -20.76 4.99
C SER A 84 -2.52 -20.28 4.27
N ALA A 85 -2.64 -19.21 3.48
CA ALA A 85 -1.49 -18.46 2.98
C ALA A 85 -1.17 -17.34 3.98
N PRO A 86 0.12 -17.12 4.33
CA PRO A 86 0.49 -15.96 5.15
C PRO A 86 0.03 -14.69 4.45
N LYS A 87 -0.75 -13.85 5.15
CA LYS A 87 -1.07 -12.50 4.66
C LYS A 87 0.23 -11.69 4.58
N SER A 88 0.40 -10.88 3.53
CA SER A 88 1.51 -9.93 3.45
C SER A 88 1.54 -9.03 4.68
N SER A 89 2.73 -8.71 5.18
CA SER A 89 2.85 -7.79 6.30
C SER A 89 2.46 -6.36 5.84
N PRO A 90 1.88 -5.52 6.71
CA PRO A 90 1.60 -4.13 6.41
C PRO A 90 2.82 -3.36 5.86
N ALA A 91 4.02 -3.67 6.35
CA ALA A 91 5.27 -3.08 5.90
C ALA A 91 5.59 -3.45 4.44
N ASP A 92 5.39 -4.71 4.06
CA ASP A 92 5.64 -5.15 2.68
C ASP A 92 4.65 -4.52 1.70
N VAL A 93 3.38 -4.41 2.10
CA VAL A 93 2.34 -3.73 1.30
C VAL A 93 2.70 -2.26 1.10
N VAL A 94 3.12 -1.57 2.16
CA VAL A 94 3.52 -0.16 2.11
C VAL A 94 4.75 0.05 1.23
N ARG A 95 5.79 -0.78 1.37
CA ARG A 95 6.99 -0.69 0.54
C ARG A 95 6.67 -0.85 -0.92
N LEU A 96 5.91 -1.89 -1.24
CA LEU A 96 5.49 -2.16 -2.60
C LEU A 96 4.67 -1.01 -3.18
N ALA A 97 3.78 -0.42 -2.37
CA ALA A 97 3.00 0.72 -2.79
C ALA A 97 3.91 1.91 -3.14
N LEU A 98 4.86 2.25 -2.27
CA LEU A 98 5.80 3.36 -2.49
C LEU A 98 6.75 3.08 -3.67
N ASP A 99 7.21 1.84 -3.87
CA ASP A 99 7.99 1.43 -5.05
C ASP A 99 7.21 1.68 -6.35
N ALA A 100 5.92 1.32 -6.36
CA ALA A 100 5.05 1.56 -7.51
C ALA A 100 4.85 3.06 -7.78
N VAL A 101 4.70 3.89 -6.73
CA VAL A 101 4.65 5.35 -6.88
C VAL A 101 5.95 5.90 -7.48
N GLU A 102 7.10 5.46 -6.98
CA GLU A 102 8.41 5.90 -7.48
C GLU A 102 8.64 5.50 -8.93
N ALA A 103 8.21 4.29 -9.31
CA ALA A 103 8.21 3.82 -10.69
C ALA A 103 7.21 4.55 -11.60
N GLY A 104 6.29 5.35 -11.05
CA GLY A 104 5.20 5.97 -11.80
C GLY A 104 4.14 4.97 -12.27
N ALA A 105 4.07 3.80 -11.62
CA ALA A 105 3.05 2.80 -11.88
C ALA A 105 1.70 3.21 -11.26
N HIS A 106 0.62 2.77 -11.91
CA HIS A 106 -0.75 2.98 -11.44
C HIS A 106 -1.29 1.77 -10.64
N GLU A 107 -0.51 0.68 -10.55
CA GLU A 107 -0.91 -0.56 -9.91
C GLU A 107 0.27 -1.25 -9.21
N GLY A 108 0.04 -1.76 -8.00
CA GLY A 108 0.96 -2.59 -7.23
C GLY A 108 0.34 -3.93 -6.81
N LEU A 109 1.11 -5.02 -6.88
CA LEU A 109 0.67 -6.37 -6.54
C LEU A 109 1.33 -6.84 -5.23
N ALA A 110 0.56 -6.85 -4.14
CA ALA A 110 1.04 -6.98 -2.77
C ALA A 110 1.73 -8.30 -2.41
N ASP A 111 1.59 -9.34 -3.24
CA ASP A 111 2.14 -10.67 -2.98
C ASP A 111 2.51 -11.44 -4.26
N ASP A 112 3.37 -12.44 -4.11
CA ASP A 112 3.84 -13.29 -5.21
C ASP A 112 2.70 -14.03 -5.90
N VAL A 113 1.68 -14.42 -5.13
CA VAL A 113 0.47 -15.09 -5.64
C VAL A 113 -0.30 -14.14 -6.55
N SER A 114 -0.50 -12.88 -6.15
CA SER A 114 -1.14 -11.84 -6.95
C SER A 114 -0.37 -11.56 -8.24
N ARG A 115 0.97 -11.53 -8.16
CA ARG A 115 1.85 -11.44 -9.35
C ARG A 115 1.65 -12.60 -10.30
N ARG A 116 1.64 -13.84 -9.78
CA ARG A 116 1.46 -15.05 -10.58
C ARG A 116 0.07 -15.14 -11.20
N VAL A 117 -0.98 -14.82 -10.43
CA VAL A 117 -2.37 -14.82 -10.90
C VAL A 117 -2.55 -13.80 -12.01
N LYS A 118 -2.07 -12.56 -11.83
CA LYS A 118 -2.17 -11.54 -12.89
C LYS A 118 -1.40 -11.94 -14.15
N ALA A 119 -0.19 -12.47 -14.01
CA ALA A 119 0.61 -12.93 -15.15
C ALA A 119 -0.09 -14.06 -15.94
N GLY A 120 -0.78 -14.96 -15.24
CA GLY A 120 -1.52 -16.05 -15.88
C GLY A 120 -2.91 -15.68 -16.38
N LEU A 121 -3.53 -14.60 -15.89
CA LEU A 121 -4.89 -14.20 -16.28
C LEU A 121 -5.02 -13.82 -17.76
N SER A 122 -3.91 -13.40 -18.38
CA SER A 122 -3.82 -13.10 -19.81
C SER A 122 -3.17 -14.22 -20.63
N GLY A 123 -2.82 -15.35 -20.00
CA GLY A 123 -2.16 -16.50 -20.64
C GLY A 123 -3.07 -17.72 -20.78
N GLU A 124 -2.52 -18.81 -21.32
CA GLU A 124 -3.23 -20.09 -21.49
C GLU A 124 -3.68 -20.67 -20.15
N LEU A 125 -4.88 -21.26 -20.12
CA LEU A 125 -5.55 -21.71 -18.89
C LEU A 125 -4.73 -22.75 -18.11
N GLY A 126 -3.94 -23.56 -18.81
CA GLY A 126 -3.01 -24.53 -18.21
C GLY A 126 -1.86 -23.90 -17.41
N ALA A 127 -1.50 -22.64 -17.64
CA ALA A 127 -0.49 -21.93 -16.86
C ALA A 127 -0.99 -21.53 -15.46
N LEU A 128 -2.30 -21.24 -15.34
CA LEU A 128 -2.96 -20.97 -14.06
C LEU A 128 -3.39 -22.26 -13.35
N TYR A 129 -3.80 -23.27 -14.12
CA TYR A 129 -4.30 -24.55 -13.61
C TYR A 129 -3.52 -25.71 -14.22
N PRO A 130 -2.31 -26.02 -13.71
CA PRO A 130 -1.48 -27.11 -14.23
C PRO A 130 -2.19 -28.47 -14.24
N GLN A 131 -3.14 -28.67 -13.32
CA GLN A 131 -3.99 -29.87 -13.25
C GLN A 131 -4.86 -30.09 -14.50
N LEU A 132 -5.12 -29.06 -15.30
CA LEU A 132 -5.86 -29.18 -16.57
C LEU A 132 -4.97 -29.62 -17.74
N ALA A 133 -3.64 -29.57 -17.58
CA ALA A 133 -2.71 -30.02 -18.62
C ALA A 133 -2.49 -31.55 -18.62
N ALA A 134 -3.03 -32.26 -17.64
CA ALA A 134 -2.86 -33.70 -17.44
C ALA A 134 -4.10 -34.54 -17.82
N SER A 135 -5.08 -33.95 -18.51
CA SER A 135 -6.30 -34.63 -18.98
C SER A 135 -6.26 -34.92 -20.48
#